data_AF-A0A850S1N3-F1
#
_entry.id   AF-A0A850S1N3-F1
#
_cell.length_a   1.000
_cell.length_b   1.000
_cell.length_c   1.000
_cell.angle_alpha   90.00
_cell.angle_beta   90.00
_cell.angle_gamma   90.00
#
_symmetry.space_group_name_H-M   'P 1'
#
loop_
_entity.id
_entity.type
_entity.pdbx_description
1 polymer ?
#
loop_
_entity_poly.entity_id
_entity_poly.type
_entity_poly.pdbx_seq_one_letter_code
_entity_poly.pdbx_strand_id
1 'polypeptide(L)'
;MKFDNALKKKLLKRLKSYMNAEAEQLQQEDDGLSKVLKKLKKKEKHLKELIAAERDDDEREMLEQELKVIRSQRKKGITLLSSLRKKGNK
;
A
#
# COMPACT_ATOMS: atom_id res chain seq x y z
N MET A 1 -15.90 -47.11 -5.27
CA MET A 1 -15.31 -46.26 -4.21
C MET A 1 -16.16 -45.01 -4.04
N LYS A 2 -16.81 -44.82 -2.88
CA LYS A 2 -17.42 -43.53 -2.56
C LYS A 2 -16.29 -42.62 -2.07
N PHE A 3 -15.91 -41.63 -2.86
CA PHE A 3 -15.02 -40.58 -2.36
C PHE A 3 -15.66 -39.94 -1.13
N ASP A 4 -14.92 -39.88 -0.03
CA ASP A 4 -15.37 -39.20 1.18
C ASP A 4 -15.76 -37.76 0.83
N ASN A 5 -17.00 -37.39 1.13
CA ASN A 5 -17.56 -36.07 0.85
C ASN A 5 -16.75 -34.97 1.55
N ALA A 6 -16.14 -35.26 2.70
CA ALA A 6 -15.25 -34.33 3.39
C ALA A 6 -13.95 -34.08 2.61
N LEU A 7 -13.34 -35.15 2.09
CA LEU A 7 -12.15 -35.06 1.24
C LEU A 7 -12.44 -34.26 -0.05
N LYS A 8 -13.59 -34.53 -0.70
CA LYS A 8 -14.02 -33.78 -1.89
C LYS A 8 -14.15 -32.28 -1.61
N LYS A 9 -14.82 -31.90 -0.51
CA LYS A 9 -14.94 -30.49 -0.09
C LYS A 9 -13.57 -29.85 0.18
N LYS A 10 -12.66 -30.57 0.82
CA LYS A 10 -11.29 -30.08 1.12
C LYS A 10 -10.49 -29.81 -0.15
N LEU A 11 -10.57 -30.72 -1.14
CA LEU A 11 -9.88 -30.56 -2.42
C LEU A 11 -10.43 -29.39 -3.23
N LEU A 12 -11.75 -29.23 -3.30
CA LEU A 12 -12.38 -28.07 -3.96
C LEU A 12 -12.02 -26.74 -3.29
N LYS A 13 -11.92 -26.71 -1.95
CA LYS A 13 -11.46 -25.52 -1.23
C LYS A 13 -10.01 -25.16 -1.58
N ARG A 14 -9.11 -26.15 -1.66
CA ARG A 14 -7.72 -25.95 -2.10
C ARG A 14 -7.65 -25.45 -3.55
N LEU A 15 -8.40 -26.07 -4.45
CA LEU A 15 -8.45 -25.64 -5.85
C LEU A 15 -8.90 -24.18 -5.95
N LYS A 16 -9.95 -23.79 -5.21
CA LYS A 16 -10.41 -22.40 -5.16
C LYS A 16 -9.34 -21.45 -4.65
N SER A 17 -8.55 -21.82 -3.62
CA SER A 17 -7.46 -20.95 -3.16
C SER A 17 -6.34 -20.85 -4.20
N TYR A 18 -6.00 -21.93 -4.90
CA TYR A 18 -5.03 -21.87 -6.00
C TYR A 18 -5.51 -20.97 -7.14
N MET A 19 -6.78 -21.06 -7.51
CA MET A 19 -7.36 -20.21 -8.56
C MET A 19 -7.47 -18.73 -8.16
N ASN A 20 -7.56 -18.44 -6.86
CA ASN A 20 -7.71 -17.09 -6.33
C ASN A 20 -6.41 -16.46 -5.81
N ALA A 21 -5.28 -17.20 -5.80
CA ALA A 21 -4.05 -16.78 -5.15
C ALA A 21 -3.53 -15.43 -5.66
N GLU A 22 -3.62 -15.17 -6.97
CA GLU A 22 -3.21 -13.91 -7.58
C GLU A 22 -4.10 -12.73 -7.12
N ALA A 23 -5.42 -12.94 -7.05
CA ALA A 23 -6.34 -11.92 -6.56
C ALA A 23 -6.12 -11.60 -5.07
N GLU A 24 -5.85 -12.63 -4.25
CA GLU A 24 -5.51 -12.45 -2.83
C GLU A 24 -4.19 -11.69 -2.67
N GLN A 25 -3.18 -12.00 -3.49
CA GLN A 25 -1.91 -11.28 -3.47
C GLN A 25 -2.07 -9.81 -3.89
N LEU A 26 -2.79 -9.52 -4.97
CA LEU A 26 -3.06 -8.16 -5.43
C LEU A 26 -3.79 -7.33 -4.35
N GLN A 27 -4.75 -7.94 -3.65
CA GLN A 27 -5.45 -7.29 -2.56
C GLN A 27 -4.51 -6.96 -1.38
N GLN A 28 -3.63 -7.89 -1.01
CA GLN A 28 -2.63 -7.66 0.05
C GLN A 28 -1.66 -6.53 -0.32
N GLU A 29 -1.22 -6.47 -1.58
CA GLU A 29 -0.35 -5.41 -2.09
C GLU A 29 -1.07 -4.04 -2.08
N ASP A 30 -2.34 -3.98 -2.51
CA ASP A 30 -3.15 -2.75 -2.45
C ASP A 30 -3.30 -2.23 -1.01
N ASP A 31 -3.68 -3.11 -0.09
CA ASP A 31 -3.91 -2.77 1.31
C ASP A 31 -2.62 -2.32 2.00
N GLY A 32 -1.52 -3.04 1.75
CA GLY A 32 -0.20 -2.70 2.25
C GLY A 32 0.25 -1.32 1.78
N LEU A 33 0.20 -1.07 0.48
CA LEU A 33 0.61 0.20 -0.12
C LEU A 33 -0.31 1.35 0.34
N SER A 34 -1.63 1.13 0.40
CA SER A 34 -2.60 2.09 0.90
C SER A 34 -2.29 2.53 2.34
N LYS A 35 -1.90 1.59 3.22
CA LYS A 35 -1.49 1.90 4.60
C LYS A 35 -0.23 2.75 4.64
N VAL A 36 0.78 2.42 3.83
CA VAL A 36 2.03 3.21 3.74
C VAL A 36 1.74 4.63 3.25
N LEU A 37 0.92 4.79 2.20
CA LEU A 37 0.54 6.10 1.66
C LEU A 37 -0.21 6.96 2.67
N LYS A 38 -1.08 6.37 3.51
CA LYS A 38 -1.73 7.08 4.63
C LYS A 38 -0.71 7.59 5.64
N LYS A 39 0.31 6.80 5.99
CA LYS A 39 1.40 7.24 6.88
C LYS A 39 2.22 8.38 6.25
N LEU A 40 2.58 8.27 4.98
CA LEU A 40 3.29 9.33 4.25
C LEU A 40 2.47 10.63 4.20
N LYS A 41 1.15 10.56 3.99
CA LYS A 41 0.26 11.74 4.04
C LYS A 41 0.29 12.43 5.41
N LYS A 42 0.27 11.65 6.50
CA LYS A 42 0.36 12.19 7.87
C LYS A 42 1.71 12.86 8.10
N LYS A 43 2.80 12.21 7.70
CA LYS A 43 4.16 12.77 7.81
C LYS A 43 4.32 14.05 7.00
N GLU A 44 3.78 14.10 5.78
CA GLU A 44 3.75 15.32 4.96
C GLU A 44 3.02 16.47 5.66
N LYS A 45 1.88 16.21 6.31
CA LYS A 45 1.13 17.23 7.08
C LYS A 45 1.97 17.74 8.25
N HIS A 46 2.56 16.82 9.01
CA HIS A 46 3.36 17.16 10.17
C HIS A 46 4.60 17.97 9.80
N LEU A 47 5.34 17.60 8.75
CA LEU A 47 6.49 18.37 8.27
C LEU A 47 6.11 19.79 7.87
N LYS A 48 4.95 20.01 7.25
CA LYS A 48 4.46 21.37 6.94
C LYS A 48 4.19 22.19 8.20
N GLU A 49 3.64 21.56 9.24
CA GLU A 49 3.39 22.21 10.52
C GLU A 49 4.71 22.59 11.21
N LEU A 50 5.72 21.71 11.17
CA LEU A 50 7.06 21.99 11.69
C LEU A 50 7.75 23.13 10.93
N ILE A 51 7.79 23.07 9.60
CA ILE A 51 8.38 24.13 8.76
C ILE A 51 7.76 25.50 9.04
N ALA A 52 6.45 25.56 9.25
CA ALA A 52 5.75 26.81 9.54
C ALA A 52 6.06 27.37 10.94
N ALA A 53 6.45 26.52 11.88
CA ALA A 53 6.82 26.91 13.24
C ALA A 53 8.32 27.16 13.42
N GLU A 54 9.16 26.60 12.53
CA GLU A 54 10.61 26.68 12.61
C GLU A 54 11.10 28.09 12.26
N ARG A 55 12.02 28.62 13.07
CA ARG A 55 12.60 29.96 12.93
C ARG A 55 14.06 29.92 12.53
N ASP A 56 14.74 28.81 12.80
CA ASP A 56 16.09 28.58 12.34
C ASP A 56 16.08 28.18 10.86
N ASP A 57 16.84 28.88 10.03
CA ASP A 57 16.79 28.70 8.59
C ASP A 57 17.46 27.38 8.15
N ASP A 58 18.49 26.92 8.87
CA ASP A 58 19.19 25.66 8.56
C ASP A 58 18.27 24.46 8.91
N GLU A 59 17.65 24.47 10.08
CA GLU A 59 16.67 23.44 10.47
C GLU A 59 15.43 23.45 9.57
N ARG A 60 14.96 24.64 9.16
CA ARG A 60 13.86 24.74 8.19
C ARG A 60 14.23 24.10 6.86
N GLU A 61 15.45 24.35 6.35
CA GLU A 61 15.91 23.75 5.10
C GLU A 61 15.94 22.22 5.20
N MET A 62 16.43 21.67 6.31
CA MET A 62 16.45 20.22 6.55
C MET A 62 15.05 19.60 6.51
N LEU A 63 14.07 20.25 7.16
CA LEU A 63 12.66 19.81 7.13
C LEU A 63 12.06 19.89 5.72
N GLU A 64 12.40 20.92 4.94
CA GLU A 64 11.95 21.07 3.56
C GLU A 64 12.51 19.99 2.63
N GLN A 65 13.79 19.64 2.80
CA GLN A 65 14.43 18.55 2.07
C GLN A 65 13.74 17.21 2.37
N GLU A 66 13.45 16.94 3.64
CA GLU A 66 12.70 15.75 4.03
C GLU A 66 11.29 15.75 3.42
N LEU A 67 10.58 16.88 3.48
CA LEU A 67 9.25 17.03 2.89
C LEU A 67 9.27 16.74 1.38
N LYS A 68 10.30 17.17 0.65
CA LYS A 68 10.49 16.89 -0.78
C LYS A 68 10.60 15.39 -1.05
N VAL A 69 11.38 14.66 -0.25
CA VAL A 69 11.51 13.20 -0.34
C VAL A 69 10.16 12.53 -0.09
N ILE A 70 9.48 12.87 1.01
CA ILE A 70 8.18 12.28 1.38
C ILE A 70 7.13 12.51 0.29
N ARG A 71 7.04 13.73 -0.26
CA ARG A 71 6.12 14.05 -1.37
C ARG A 71 6.43 13.24 -2.63
N SER A 72 7.71 13.12 -3.00
CA SER A 72 8.14 12.34 -4.15
C SER A 72 7.76 10.87 -4.01
N GLN A 73 8.04 10.26 -2.85
CA GLN A 73 7.69 8.87 -2.58
C GLN A 73 6.17 8.65 -2.56
N ARG A 74 5.41 9.56 -1.94
CA ARG A 74 3.95 9.49 -1.93
C ARG A 74 3.36 9.55 -3.33
N LYS A 75 3.88 10.43 -4.20
CA LYS A 75 3.44 10.53 -5.61
C LYS A 75 3.71 9.21 -6.37
N LYS A 76 4.92 8.66 -6.23
CA LYS A 76 5.29 7.36 -6.84
C LYS A 76 4.35 6.24 -6.37
N GLY A 77 4.11 6.16 -5.06
CA GLY A 77 3.22 5.14 -4.50
C GLY A 77 1.77 5.29 -4.95
N ILE A 78 1.24 6.51 -5.15
CA ILE A 78 -0.11 6.71 -5.72
C ILE A 78 -0.19 6.19 -7.15
N THR A 79 0.83 6.45 -7.98
CA THR A 79 0.90 5.92 -9.35
C THR A 79 0.94 4.39 -9.36
N LEU A 80 1.74 3.80 -8.46
CA LEU A 80 1.82 2.35 -8.30
C LEU A 80 0.47 1.76 -7.86
N LEU A 81 -0.17 2.34 -6.85
CA LEU A 81 -1.48 1.90 -6.35
C LEU A 81 -2.55 1.93 -7.44
N SER A 82 -2.58 3.00 -8.25
CA SER A 82 -3.49 3.09 -9.39
C SER A 82 -3.25 1.97 -10.40
N SER A 83 -1.98 1.60 -10.61
CA SER A 83 -1.60 0.54 -11.55
C SER A 83 -1.97 -0.85 -11.03
N LEU A 84 -1.81 -1.11 -9.72
CA LEU A 84 -2.26 -2.35 -9.08
C LEU A 84 -3.77 -2.54 -9.20
N ARG A 85 -4.56 -1.50 -8.93
CA ARG A 85 -6.02 -1.54 -9.05
C ARG A 85 -6.50 -1.78 -10.47
N LYS A 86 -5.79 -1.24 -11.47
CA LYS A 86 -6.07 -1.52 -12.88
C LYS A 86 -5.79 -2.98 -13.26
N LYS A 87 -4.78 -3.60 -12.65
CA LYS A 87 -4.48 -5.03 -12.85
C LYS A 87 -5.56 -5.92 -12.23
N GLY A 88 -6.03 -5.62 -11.02
CA GLY A 88 -7.08 -6.39 -10.36
C GLY A 88 -8.48 -6.27 -10.99
N ASN A 89 -8.71 -5.31 -11.88
CA ASN A 89 -9.97 -5.13 -12.62
C ASN A 89 -9.98 -5.82 -14.01
N LYS A 90 -8.89 -6.48 -14.41
CA LYS A 90 -8.80 -7.26 -15.65
C LYS A 90 -9.01 -8.74 -15.36
#